data_AF-A0A973P771-F1
#
_entry.id   AF-A0A973P771-F1
#
_cell.length_a   1.000
_cell.length_b   1.000
_cell.length_c   1.000
_cell.angle_alpha   90.00
_cell.angle_beta   90.00
_cell.angle_gamma   90.00
#
_symmetry.space_group_name_H-M   'P 1'
#
loop_
_entity.id
_entity.type
_entity.pdbx_description
1 polymer ?
#
loop_
_entity_poly.entity_id
_entity_poly.type
_entity_poly.pdbx_seq_one_letter_code
_entity_poly.pdbx_strand_id
1 'polypeptide(L)'
;SVYHHVPSKVALLGRVCATVTARLALPSDDGAPWQDQIRALALAYHRHAREHPAMWNYVHNHPEFVADRELPLWQALYRILRAAGVAEDELRRTGDVLHAFVSGFVFAETRGHLPEDQEEVERSFDVAIDMIVNGLAAR
;
A
#
# COMPACT_ATOMS: atom_id res chain seq x y z
N SER A 1 -6.65 -34.07 -5.05
CA SER A 1 -5.26 -33.92 -5.53
C SER A 1 -5.07 -32.47 -5.96
N VAL A 2 -4.43 -31.63 -5.12
CA VAL A 2 -4.32 -30.17 -5.32
C VAL A 2 -3.13 -29.80 -6.24
N TYR A 3 -2.19 -30.73 -6.44
CA TYR A 3 -0.99 -30.53 -7.24
C TYR A 3 -1.21 -30.56 -8.77
N HIS A 4 -2.41 -30.90 -9.25
CA HIS A 4 -2.70 -30.94 -10.69
C HIS A 4 -3.18 -29.62 -11.30
N HIS A 5 -3.54 -28.61 -10.50
CA HIS A 5 -4.13 -27.36 -11.01
C HIS A 5 -3.24 -26.12 -10.90
N VAL A 6 -1.97 -26.28 -10.51
CA VAL A 6 -1.05 -25.14 -10.36
C VAL A 6 0.34 -25.48 -10.88
N PRO A 7 0.86 -24.76 -11.90
CA PRO A 7 2.10 -25.13 -12.58
C PRO A 7 3.36 -25.07 -11.71
N SER A 8 3.31 -24.44 -10.52
CA SER A 8 4.37 -24.45 -9.50
C SER A 8 3.89 -23.91 -8.16
N LYS A 9 4.64 -24.14 -7.07
CA LYS A 9 4.40 -23.51 -5.75
C LYS A 9 4.33 -21.97 -5.83
N VAL A 10 5.13 -21.37 -6.71
CA VAL A 10 5.14 -19.92 -6.98
C VAL A 10 3.82 -19.47 -7.61
N ALA A 11 3.29 -20.21 -8.60
CA ALA A 11 2.01 -19.89 -9.21
C ALA A 11 0.82 -20.04 -8.24
N LEU A 12 0.93 -20.92 -7.24
CA LEU A 12 -0.07 -21.05 -6.18
C LEU A 12 0.02 -19.87 -5.21
N LEU A 13 1.22 -19.56 -4.73
CA LEU A 13 1.43 -18.44 -3.81
C LEU A 13 1.08 -17.10 -4.46
N GLY A 14 1.39 -16.91 -5.75
CA GLY A 14 0.98 -15.74 -6.51
C GLY A 14 -0.55 -15.59 -6.59
N ARG A 15 -1.28 -16.69 -6.84
CA ARG A 15 -2.76 -16.66 -6.84
C ARG A 15 -3.35 -16.39 -5.46
N VAL A 16 -2.74 -16.94 -4.40
CA VAL A 16 -3.14 -16.64 -3.02
C VAL A 16 -2.91 -15.16 -2.71
N CYS A 17 -1.73 -14.63 -3.03
CA CYS A 17 -1.41 -13.22 -2.81
C CYS A 17 -2.36 -12.31 -3.58
N ALA A 18 -2.60 -12.56 -4.87
CA ALA A 18 -3.57 -11.80 -5.66
C ALA A 18 -4.97 -11.82 -5.03
N THR A 19 -5.42 -12.97 -4.53
CA THR A 19 -6.73 -13.10 -3.86
C THR A 19 -6.79 -12.29 -2.56
N VAL A 20 -5.70 -12.27 -1.79
CA VAL A 20 -5.63 -11.51 -0.54
C VAL A 20 -5.54 -10.02 -0.86
N THR A 21 -4.67 -9.59 -1.79
CA THR A 21 -4.56 -8.20 -2.25
C THR A 21 -5.89 -7.66 -2.78
N ALA A 22 -6.72 -8.48 -3.43
CA ALA A 22 -8.05 -8.08 -3.89
C ALA A 22 -9.03 -7.73 -2.75
N ARG A 23 -8.71 -8.09 -1.49
CA ARG A 23 -9.49 -7.71 -0.29
C ARG A 23 -9.04 -6.38 0.30
N LEU A 24 -8.01 -5.75 -0.25
CA LEU A 24 -7.61 -4.41 0.15
C LEU A 24 -8.77 -3.44 -0.08
N ALA A 25 -9.29 -2.87 1.01
CA ALA A 25 -10.41 -1.95 0.98
C ALA A 25 -9.96 -0.57 0.49
N LEU A 26 -9.89 -0.40 -0.83
CA LEU A 26 -9.48 0.85 -1.46
C LEU A 26 -10.55 1.94 -1.28
N PRO A 27 -10.16 3.21 -1.09
CA PRO A 27 -11.11 4.31 -1.00
C PRO A 27 -11.85 4.49 -2.31
N SER A 28 -13.16 4.66 -2.22
CA SER A 28 -14.04 5.02 -3.33
C SER A 28 -13.72 6.42 -3.86
N ASP A 29 -14.17 6.71 -5.09
CA ASP A 29 -14.18 8.06 -5.64
C ASP A 29 -15.53 8.73 -5.34
N ASP A 30 -15.72 9.15 -4.08
CA ASP A 30 -16.97 9.75 -3.59
C ASP A 30 -16.93 11.30 -3.57
N GLY A 31 -15.88 11.89 -4.13
CA GLY A 31 -15.67 13.34 -4.13
C GLY A 31 -15.11 13.90 -2.82
N ALA A 32 -14.72 13.06 -1.86
CA ALA A 32 -14.01 13.52 -0.66
C ALA A 32 -12.70 14.26 -1.02
N PRO A 33 -12.21 15.17 -0.16
CA PRO A 33 -10.91 15.80 -0.33
C PRO A 33 -9.79 14.77 -0.53
N TRP A 34 -8.83 15.06 -1.42
CA TRP A 34 -7.75 14.13 -1.73
C TRP A 34 -6.93 13.75 -0.49
N GLN A 35 -6.86 14.64 0.52
CA GLN A 35 -6.21 14.41 1.81
C GLN A 35 -6.87 13.26 2.59
N ASP A 36 -8.19 13.22 2.58
CA ASP A 36 -8.95 12.17 3.26
C ASP A 36 -8.81 10.85 2.50
N GLN A 37 -8.80 10.93 1.16
CA GLN A 37 -8.61 9.75 0.32
C GLN A 37 -7.21 9.14 0.45
N ILE A 38 -6.13 9.95 0.48
CA ILE A 38 -4.76 9.42 0.66
C ILE A 38 -4.58 8.83 2.06
N ARG A 39 -5.18 9.44 3.10
CA ARG A 39 -5.19 8.91 4.46
C ARG A 39 -5.93 7.57 4.51
N ALA A 40 -7.12 7.49 3.90
CA ALA A 40 -7.89 6.26 3.82
C ALA A 40 -7.12 5.15 3.08
N LEU A 41 -6.44 5.48 1.97
CA LEU A 41 -5.62 4.53 1.22
C LEU A 41 -4.46 3.99 2.07
N ALA A 42 -3.72 4.88 2.74
CA ALA A 42 -2.59 4.50 3.60
C ALA A 42 -3.04 3.61 4.77
N LEU A 43 -4.16 3.96 5.43
CA LEU A 43 -4.75 3.16 6.52
C LEU A 43 -5.24 1.80 6.05
N ALA A 44 -5.88 1.72 4.88
CA ALA A 44 -6.29 0.45 4.29
C ALA A 44 -5.09 -0.45 4.02
N TYR A 45 -4.02 0.11 3.45
CA TYR A 45 -2.78 -0.60 3.15
C TYR A 45 -2.07 -1.10 4.42
N HIS A 46 -1.95 -0.25 5.44
CA HIS A 46 -1.37 -0.59 6.75
C HIS A 46 -2.14 -1.71 7.45
N ARG A 47 -3.46 -1.57 7.57
CA ARG A 47 -4.34 -2.59 8.16
C ARG A 47 -4.22 -3.92 7.43
N HIS A 48 -4.25 -3.89 6.10
CA HIS A 48 -4.17 -5.09 5.29
C HIS A 48 -2.85 -5.84 5.48
N ALA A 49 -1.73 -5.11 5.59
CA ALA A 49 -0.43 -5.69 5.87
C ALA A 49 -0.35 -6.33 7.27
N ARG A 50 -0.97 -5.69 8.27
CA ARG A 50 -1.07 -6.22 9.63
C ARG A 50 -1.94 -7.46 9.74
N GLU A 51 -3.05 -7.50 8.99
CA GLU A 51 -3.94 -8.67 8.93
C GLU A 51 -3.28 -9.86 8.20
N HIS A 52 -2.33 -9.59 7.30
CA HIS A 52 -1.72 -10.60 6.43
C HIS A 52 -0.18 -10.50 6.33
N PRO A 53 0.56 -10.58 7.45
CA PRO A 53 2.00 -10.32 7.49
C PRO A 53 2.84 -11.33 6.68
N ALA A 54 2.39 -12.58 6.56
CA ALA A 54 3.07 -13.60 5.75
C ALA A 54 2.94 -13.32 4.25
N MET A 55 1.76 -12.86 3.80
CA MET A 55 1.54 -12.43 2.42
C MET A 55 2.37 -11.18 2.13
N TRP A 56 2.39 -10.22 3.06
CA TRP A 56 3.18 -9.00 2.93
C TRP A 56 4.66 -9.27 2.68
N ASN A 57 5.25 -10.12 3.53
CA ASN A 57 6.63 -10.54 3.37
C ASN A 57 6.85 -11.28 2.04
N TYR A 58 5.90 -12.12 1.62
CA TYR A 58 6.02 -12.81 0.34
C TYR A 58 6.02 -11.83 -0.85
N VAL A 59 5.03 -10.95 -0.93
CA VAL A 59 4.89 -9.95 -2.01
C VAL A 59 6.12 -9.04 -2.11
N HIS A 60 6.66 -8.59 -0.98
CA HIS A 60 7.85 -7.71 -0.98
C HIS A 60 9.17 -8.44 -1.30
N ASN A 61 9.20 -9.77 -1.23
CA ASN A 61 10.34 -10.58 -1.71
C ASN A 61 10.20 -10.98 -3.19
N HIS A 62 9.11 -10.62 -3.84
CA HIS A 62 8.76 -10.97 -5.22
C HIS A 62 8.32 -9.71 -5.97
N PRO A 63 9.29 -8.88 -6.44
CA PRO A 63 9.03 -7.55 -6.96
C PRO A 63 8.07 -7.52 -8.15
N GLU A 64 7.91 -8.64 -8.86
CA GLU A 64 6.93 -8.79 -9.94
C GLU A 64 5.48 -8.53 -9.50
N PHE A 65 5.12 -8.77 -8.23
CA PHE A 65 3.76 -8.52 -7.74
C PHE A 65 3.49 -7.06 -7.42
N VAL A 66 4.53 -6.27 -7.11
CA VAL A 66 4.39 -4.83 -6.82
C VAL A 66 4.57 -3.99 -8.09
N ALA A 67 5.30 -4.52 -9.07
CA ALA A 67 5.61 -3.85 -10.33
C ALA A 67 4.40 -3.70 -11.27
N ASP A 68 3.35 -4.53 -11.12
CA ASP A 68 2.14 -4.46 -11.93
C ASP A 68 1.35 -3.17 -11.62
N ARG A 69 1.38 -2.22 -12.56
CA ARG A 69 0.73 -0.90 -12.41
C ARG A 69 -0.75 -0.91 -12.77
N GLU A 70 -1.26 -2.02 -13.29
CA GLU A 70 -2.69 -2.21 -13.51
C GLU A 70 -3.43 -2.58 -12.22
N LEU A 71 -2.71 -2.85 -11.12
CA LEU A 71 -3.33 -3.14 -9.83
C LEU A 71 -4.21 -1.99 -9.35
N PRO A 72 -5.42 -2.27 -8.81
CA PRO A 72 -6.34 -1.25 -8.31
C PRO A 72 -5.71 -0.28 -7.29
N LEU A 73 -4.72 -0.74 -6.52
CA LEU A 73 -3.94 0.11 -5.60
C LEU A 73 -3.27 1.28 -6.33
N TRP A 74 -2.57 1.02 -7.44
CA TRP A 74 -1.89 2.05 -8.22
C TRP A 74 -2.88 2.98 -8.91
N GLN A 75 -4.00 2.43 -9.40
CA GLN A 75 -5.07 3.24 -10.00
C GLN A 75 -5.67 4.22 -8.98
N ALA A 76 -5.98 3.75 -7.76
CA ALA A 76 -6.48 4.60 -6.68
C ALA A 76 -5.45 5.66 -6.28
N LEU A 77 -4.17 5.27 -6.13
CA LEU A 77 -3.10 6.20 -5.81
C LEU A 77 -2.94 7.28 -6.88
N TYR A 78 -2.86 6.93 -8.16
CA TYR A 78 -2.71 7.90 -9.24
C TYR A 78 -3.93 8.81 -9.38
N ARG A 79 -5.14 8.31 -9.16
CA ARG A 79 -6.35 9.14 -9.09
C ARG A 79 -6.24 10.21 -7.99
N ILE A 80 -5.85 9.81 -6.79
CA ILE A 80 -5.70 10.73 -5.65
C ILE A 80 -4.57 11.74 -5.89
N LEU A 81 -3.43 11.30 -6.46
CA LEU A 81 -2.31 12.20 -6.78
C LEU A 81 -2.68 13.22 -7.86
N ARG A 82 -3.48 12.84 -8.86
CA ARG A 82 -4.03 13.80 -9.83
C ARG A 82 -4.95 14.81 -9.16
N ALA A 83 -5.82 14.36 -8.25
CA ALA A 83 -6.68 15.27 -7.47
C ALA A 83 -5.88 16.20 -6.55
N ALA A 84 -4.70 15.78 -6.11
CA ALA A 84 -3.74 16.61 -5.35
C ALA A 84 -2.93 17.57 -6.24
N GLY A 85 -3.11 17.56 -7.57
CA GLY A 85 -2.42 18.46 -8.50
C GLY A 85 -1.05 17.97 -8.96
N VAL A 86 -0.68 16.70 -8.71
CA VAL A 86 0.59 16.14 -9.20
C VAL A 86 0.55 16.03 -10.73
N ALA A 87 1.55 16.61 -11.39
CA ALA A 87 1.69 16.58 -12.84
C ALA A 87 1.87 15.14 -13.37
N GLU A 88 1.34 14.87 -14.57
CA GLU A 88 1.28 13.52 -15.16
C GLU A 88 2.67 12.87 -15.34
N ASP A 89 3.69 13.68 -15.66
CA ASP A 89 5.08 13.26 -15.79
C ASP A 89 5.76 12.91 -14.45
N GLU A 90 5.23 13.44 -13.34
CA GLU A 90 5.70 13.17 -11.98
C GLU A 90 4.88 12.11 -11.22
N LEU A 91 3.72 11.70 -11.75
CA LEU A 91 2.82 10.76 -11.06
C LEU A 91 3.50 9.46 -10.67
N ARG A 92 4.21 8.84 -11.63
CA ARG A 92 4.89 7.56 -11.38
C ARG A 92 5.94 7.70 -10.29
N ARG A 93 6.81 8.72 -10.40
CA ARG A 93 7.88 8.96 -9.41
C ARG A 93 7.29 9.24 -8.03
N THR A 94 6.28 10.09 -7.96
CA THR A 94 5.63 10.46 -6.70
C THR A 94 4.95 9.23 -6.08
N GLY A 95 4.23 8.45 -6.88
CA GLY A 95 3.61 7.21 -6.40
C GLY A 95 4.64 6.18 -5.90
N ASP A 96 5.75 6.00 -6.60
CA ASP A 96 6.83 5.10 -6.18
C ASP A 96 7.43 5.51 -4.83
N VAL A 97 7.69 6.80 -4.64
CA VAL A 97 8.23 7.35 -3.37
C VAL A 97 7.25 7.14 -2.23
N LEU A 98 5.97 7.46 -2.43
CA LEU A 98 4.95 7.29 -1.39
C LEU A 98 4.74 5.82 -1.03
N HIS A 99 4.65 4.94 -2.03
CA HIS A 99 4.56 3.51 -1.79
C HIS A 99 5.77 3.00 -1.00
N ALA A 100 6.99 3.39 -1.37
CA ALA A 100 8.20 2.99 -0.68
C ALA A 100 8.22 3.46 0.78
N PHE A 101 7.79 4.70 1.05
CA PHE A 101 7.74 5.26 2.39
C PHE A 101 6.76 4.50 3.30
N VAL A 102 5.53 4.30 2.83
CA VAL A 102 4.50 3.56 3.58
C VAL A 102 4.90 2.10 3.76
N SER A 103 5.43 1.45 2.72
CA SER A 103 5.93 0.07 2.80
C SER A 103 7.06 -0.07 3.82
N GLY A 104 7.97 0.91 3.86
CA GLY A 104 9.09 0.94 4.80
C GLY A 104 8.62 1.03 6.26
N PHE A 105 7.59 1.84 6.54
CA PHE A 105 6.98 1.92 7.86
C PHE A 105 6.40 0.56 8.29
N VAL A 106 5.56 -0.03 7.43
CA VAL A 106 4.94 -1.34 7.69
C VAL A 106 5.99 -2.45 7.85
N PHE A 107 7.09 -2.38 7.09
CA PHE A 107 8.20 -3.32 7.20
C PHE A 107 8.94 -3.20 8.55
N ALA A 108 9.13 -1.97 9.03
CA ALA A 108 9.74 -1.69 10.33
C ALA A 108 8.84 -2.20 11.47
N GLU A 109 7.53 -1.94 11.37
CA GLU A 109 6.53 -2.44 12.32
C GLU A 109 6.51 -3.98 12.39
N THR A 110 6.37 -4.65 11.24
CA THR A 110 6.29 -6.13 11.18
C THR A 110 7.57 -6.84 11.62
N ARG A 111 8.70 -6.13 11.70
CA ARG A 111 9.97 -6.65 12.24
C ARG A 111 10.24 -6.24 13.69
N GLY A 112 9.34 -5.52 14.34
CA GLY A 112 9.55 -5.03 15.70
C GLY A 112 10.65 -3.97 15.80
N HIS A 113 10.91 -3.23 14.72
CA HIS A 113 11.80 -2.06 14.75
C HIS A 113 11.10 -0.80 15.27
N LEU A 114 9.77 -0.87 15.44
CA LEU A 114 8.97 0.15 16.10
C LEU A 114 8.65 -0.27 17.54
N PRO A 115 8.25 0.66 18.43
CA PRO A 115 7.83 0.34 19.79
C PRO A 115 6.78 -0.78 19.84
N GLU A 116 6.79 -1.58 20.92
CA GLU A 116 5.80 -2.64 21.13
C GLU A 116 4.39 -2.09 21.43
N ASP A 117 4.31 -0.81 21.84
CA ASP A 117 3.05 -0.13 22.10
C ASP A 117 2.31 0.16 20.79
N GLN A 118 1.19 -0.54 20.60
CA GLN A 118 0.33 -0.41 19.43
C GLN A 118 -0.23 1.01 19.25
N GLU A 119 -0.57 1.71 20.34
CA GLU A 119 -1.09 3.08 20.25
C GLU A 119 0.00 4.05 19.79
N GLU A 120 1.26 3.79 20.17
CA GLU A 120 2.41 4.58 19.72
C GLU A 120 2.74 4.34 18.25
N VAL A 121 2.61 3.10 17.76
CA VAL A 121 2.77 2.77 16.34
C VAL A 121 1.69 3.44 15.50
N GLU A 122 0.43 3.40 15.93
CA GLU A 122 -0.68 4.08 15.23
C GLU A 122 -0.46 5.59 15.16
N ARG A 123 -0.07 6.21 16.27
CA ARG A 123 0.27 7.64 16.32
C ARG A 123 1.44 7.99 15.40
N SER A 124 2.46 7.13 15.34
CA SER A 124 3.60 7.31 14.46
C SER A 124 3.21 7.20 12.98
N PHE A 125 2.26 6.32 12.67
CA PHE A 125 1.72 6.18 11.32
C PHE A 125 0.88 7.40 10.91
N ASP A 126 0.06 7.94 11.81
CA ASP A 126 -0.69 9.17 11.56
C ASP A 126 0.24 10.36 11.28
N VAL A 127 1.32 10.50 12.07
CA VAL A 127 2.36 11.51 11.83
C VAL A 127 2.99 11.35 10.44
N ALA A 128 3.28 10.11 10.03
CA ALA A 128 3.81 9.81 8.71
C ALA A 128 2.83 10.21 7.58
N ILE A 129 1.53 9.95 7.74
CA ILE A 129 0.51 10.37 6.78
C ILE A 129 0.41 11.89 6.71
N ASP A 130 0.42 12.58 7.85
CA ASP A 130 0.33 14.03 7.88
C ASP A 130 1.55 14.69 7.20
N MET A 131 2.75 14.11 7.35
CA MET A 131 3.93 14.55 6.60
C MET A 131 3.74 14.37 5.08
N ILE A 132 3.17 13.24 4.63
CA ILE A 132 2.87 13.00 3.22
C ILE A 132 1.86 14.03 2.70
N VAL A 133 0.76 14.25 3.43
CA VAL A 133 -0.29 15.20 3.05
C VAL A 133 0.28 16.61 2.95
N ASN A 134 1.00 17.07 3.97
CA ASN A 134 1.60 18.40 3.95
C ASN A 134 2.66 18.55 2.85
N GLY A 135 3.46 17.51 2.60
CA GLY A 135 4.45 17.49 1.53
C GLY A 135 3.84 17.53 0.13
N LEU A 136 2.70 16.87 -0.09
CA LEU A 136 1.96 16.96 -1.35
C LEU A 136 1.28 18.32 -1.53
N ALA A 137 0.71 18.88 -0.46
CA ALA A 137 0.01 20.16 -0.49
C ALA A 137 0.94 21.37 -0.72
N ALA A 138 2.23 21.24 -0.42
CA ALA A 138 3.22 22.31 -0.61
C ALA A 138 3.81 22.38 -2.03
N ARG A 139 3.36 21.51 -2.95
CA ARG A 139 3.86 21.43 -4.33
C ARG A 139 3.14 22.38 -5.29
#